data_AF-A0A7C1NNA9-F1
#
_entry.id   AF-A0A7C1NNA9-F1
#
_cell.length_a   1.000
_cell.length_b   1.000
_cell.length_c   1.000
_cell.angle_alpha   90.00
_cell.angle_beta   90.00
_cell.angle_gamma   90.00
#
_symmetry.space_group_name_H-M   'P 1'
#
loop_
_entity.id
_entity.type
_entity.pdbx_description
1 polymer ?
#
loop_
_entity_poly.entity_id
_entity_poly.type
_entity_poly.pdbx_seq_one_letter_code
_entity_poly.pdbx_strand_id
1 'polypeptide(L)'
;MLSFSLVVSDKHYVQSFQEVFADLGTSEKGLTSREARARLNKSGKNLLFEETRFKTLRLLANQFKNFFVILLFIASALAFAFESAVNGFVLLAVVVLNVSVSFIQERKAEKTIESLRKIYPDRVFVMRGGKETSVLVEEIVMGDVVVLREGEAVPADLRLFESRDLRIDEAVLTGESIPAEKTTQPFPEGTSLADRKNIAYVGTLVVSGSGLGVVVKAGSETEFGKIAAFAQEQEERSFLLERITRLGIWLTAFAGLLSLLIFALGIWR
;
A
#
# COMPACT_ATOMS: atom_id res chain seq x y z
N MET A 1 -14.29 21.13 -17.26
CA MET A 1 -13.61 22.08 -16.38
C MET A 1 -13.52 21.42 -15.01
N LEU A 2 -12.30 21.26 -14.46
CA LEU A 2 -11.90 20.38 -13.33
C LEU A 2 -11.41 18.96 -13.71
N SER A 3 -10.38 18.93 -14.56
CA SER A 3 -9.44 17.81 -14.69
C SER A 3 -8.03 18.36 -14.46
N PHE A 4 -7.75 18.77 -13.22
CA PHE A 4 -6.48 19.41 -12.83
C PHE A 4 -5.76 18.67 -11.68
N SER A 5 -5.90 17.35 -11.59
CA SER A 5 -5.31 16.62 -10.44
C SER A 5 -4.77 15.23 -10.76
N LEU A 6 -4.38 14.99 -12.01
CA LEU A 6 -3.57 13.82 -12.39
C LEU A 6 -2.41 14.35 -13.22
N VAL A 7 -1.19 13.94 -12.89
CA VAL A 7 0.10 14.46 -13.40
C VAL A 7 0.61 15.70 -12.64
N VAL A 8 0.78 15.60 -11.31
CA VAL A 8 2.03 16.17 -10.74
C VAL A 8 3.13 15.32 -11.37
N SER A 9 3.71 15.87 -12.43
CA SER A 9 4.62 15.16 -13.30
C SER A 9 5.78 14.61 -12.47
N ASP A 10 6.22 13.40 -12.77
CA ASP A 10 7.37 12.73 -12.17
C ASP A 10 8.70 13.43 -12.55
N LYS A 11 8.74 14.77 -12.49
CA LYS A 11 9.75 15.65 -13.08
C LYS A 11 10.52 16.47 -12.05
N HIS A 12 10.34 16.21 -10.77
CA HIS A 12 11.10 16.91 -9.72
C HIS A 12 12.62 16.75 -9.90
N TYR A 13 13.08 15.66 -10.54
CA TYR A 13 14.50 15.47 -10.87
C TYR A 13 14.98 16.35 -12.04
N VAL A 14 14.09 16.82 -12.91
CA VAL A 14 14.39 17.70 -14.05
C VAL A 14 14.39 19.17 -13.63
N GLN A 15 13.59 19.52 -12.63
CA GLN A 15 13.48 20.88 -12.13
C GLN A 15 14.66 21.26 -11.23
N SER A 16 14.98 22.55 -11.23
CA SER A 16 15.83 23.15 -10.19
C SER A 16 15.13 23.09 -8.84
N PHE A 17 15.90 23.10 -7.74
CA PHE A 17 15.28 23.04 -6.41
C PHE A 17 14.44 24.28 -6.10
N GLN A 18 14.77 25.44 -6.68
CA GLN A 18 14.00 26.67 -6.52
C GLN A 18 12.60 26.56 -7.17
N GLU A 19 12.50 25.93 -8.34
CA GLU A 19 11.21 25.66 -8.98
C GLU A 19 10.38 24.70 -8.13
N VAL A 20 10.99 23.62 -7.62
CA VAL A 20 10.31 22.67 -6.73
C VAL A 20 9.82 23.35 -5.44
N PHE A 21 10.60 24.29 -4.88
CA PHE A 21 10.16 25.09 -3.74
C PHE A 21 8.95 25.97 -4.06
N ALA A 22 8.95 26.60 -5.24
CA ALA A 22 7.83 27.42 -5.69
C ALA A 22 6.56 26.57 -5.90
N ASP A 23 6.68 25.42 -6.57
CA ASP A 23 5.58 24.51 -6.86
C ASP A 23 4.96 23.94 -5.57
N LEU A 24 5.80 23.60 -4.59
CA LEU A 24 5.35 23.04 -3.32
C LEU A 24 5.02 24.10 -2.26
N GLY A 25 5.23 25.38 -2.55
CA GLY A 25 5.04 26.49 -1.61
C GLY A 25 5.87 26.33 -0.33
N THR A 26 7.15 25.96 -0.46
CA THR A 26 8.07 25.74 0.66
C THR A 26 9.37 26.51 0.47
N SER A 27 10.33 26.36 1.38
CA SER A 27 11.63 27.03 1.33
C SER A 27 12.70 26.23 2.07
N GLU A 28 13.95 26.69 2.07
CA GLU A 28 15.05 26.08 2.87
C GLU A 28 14.75 26.02 4.36
N LYS A 29 13.90 26.93 4.87
CA LYS A 29 13.44 26.93 6.26
C LYS A 29 12.36 25.88 6.54
N GLY A 30 11.90 25.19 5.50
CA GLY A 30 10.80 24.24 5.51
C GLY A 30 9.44 24.87 5.86
N LEU A 31 8.44 24.01 6.03
CA LEU A 31 7.07 24.41 6.31
C LEU A 31 6.91 24.93 7.75
N THR A 32 5.85 25.69 8.02
CA THR A 32 5.46 25.94 9.42
C THR A 32 4.77 24.70 10.00
N SER A 33 4.84 24.48 11.31
CA SER A 33 4.13 23.36 11.96
C SER A 33 2.61 23.40 11.72
N ARG A 34 2.04 24.60 11.59
CA ARG A 34 0.62 24.80 11.27
C ARG A 34 0.30 24.32 9.86
N GLU A 35 1.13 24.66 8.89
CA GLU A 35 0.95 24.28 7.49
C GLU A 35 1.18 22.79 7.28
N ALA A 36 2.23 22.23 7.87
CA ALA A 36 2.48 20.79 7.82
C ALA A 36 1.27 20.00 8.37
N ARG A 37 0.69 20.46 9.49
CA ARG A 37 -0.52 19.83 10.06
C ARG A 37 -1.75 19.99 9.17
N ALA A 38 -1.91 21.13 8.50
CA ALA A 38 -3.00 21.34 7.55
C ALA A 38 -2.88 20.41 6.33
N ARG A 39 -1.66 20.25 5.79
CA ARG A 39 -1.37 19.29 4.71
C ARG A 39 -1.60 17.85 5.17
N LEU A 40 -1.16 17.49 6.37
CA LEU A 40 -1.35 16.14 6.93
C LEU A 40 -2.83 15.77 7.04
N ASN A 41 -3.67 16.72 7.49
CA ASN A 41 -5.11 16.51 7.57
C ASN A 41 -5.78 16.35 6.19
N LYS A 42 -5.19 16.90 5.13
CA LYS A 42 -5.72 16.86 3.76
C LYS A 42 -5.23 15.63 2.99
N SER A 43 -3.93 15.33 3.07
CA SER A 43 -3.27 14.29 2.29
C SER A 43 -3.21 12.93 3.00
N GLY A 44 -3.41 12.92 4.33
CA GLY A 44 -3.22 11.72 5.13
C GLY A 44 -1.76 11.50 5.54
N LYS A 45 -1.53 10.42 6.29
CA LYS A 45 -0.22 10.07 6.85
C LYS A 45 0.74 9.53 5.77
N ASN A 46 2.04 9.75 5.96
CA ASN A 46 3.10 9.12 5.18
C ASN A 46 3.22 7.63 5.56
N LEU A 47 2.31 6.82 5.03
CA LEU A 47 2.30 5.38 5.20
C LEU A 47 2.34 4.73 3.81
N LEU A 48 3.27 3.80 3.61
CA LEU A 48 3.33 3.00 2.37
C LEU A 48 2.06 2.15 2.16
N PHE A 49 1.41 1.77 3.25
CA PHE A 49 0.22 0.91 3.25
C PHE A 49 -0.88 1.55 4.09
N GLU A 50 -2.05 1.75 3.49
CA GLU A 50 -3.23 2.23 4.21
C GLU A 50 -3.60 1.29 5.35
N GLU A 51 -3.67 1.83 6.57
CA GLU A 51 -4.46 1.21 7.63
C GLU A 51 -5.93 1.40 7.32
N THR A 52 -6.53 0.46 6.60
CA THR A 52 -7.99 0.44 6.49
C THR A 52 -8.59 0.16 7.88
N ARG A 53 -8.96 1.23 8.60
CA ARG A 53 -9.53 1.19 9.97
C ARG A 53 -10.77 0.30 10.12
N PHE A 54 -11.44 -0.03 9.01
CA PHE A 54 -12.62 -0.91 8.98
C PHE A 54 -12.33 -2.33 8.50
N LYS A 55 -11.07 -2.78 8.48
CA LYS A 55 -10.68 -4.12 7.98
C LYS A 55 -11.53 -5.25 8.54
N THR A 56 -11.76 -5.30 9.85
CA THR A 56 -12.50 -6.43 10.46
C THR A 56 -13.96 -6.51 9.98
N LEU A 57 -14.69 -5.38 9.91
CA LEU A 57 -16.06 -5.37 9.39
C LEU A 57 -16.11 -5.58 7.87
N ARG A 58 -15.16 -5.00 7.12
CA ARG A 58 -15.06 -5.18 5.67
C ARG A 58 -14.73 -6.63 5.30
N LEU A 59 -13.86 -7.28 6.06
CA LEU A 59 -13.52 -8.71 5.93
C LEU A 59 -14.77 -9.57 6.13
N LEU A 60 -15.49 -9.34 7.22
CA LEU A 60 -16.74 -10.05 7.50
C LEU A 60 -17.78 -9.81 6.39
N ALA A 61 -17.92 -8.56 5.93
CA ALA A 61 -18.83 -8.20 4.85
C ALA A 61 -18.44 -8.82 3.50
N ASN A 62 -17.14 -8.95 3.21
CA ASN A 62 -16.66 -9.59 1.99
C ASN A 62 -16.92 -11.10 1.98
N GLN A 63 -17.01 -11.76 3.15
CA GLN A 63 -17.40 -13.17 3.21
C GLN A 63 -18.83 -13.40 2.70
N PHE A 64 -19.74 -12.45 2.91
CA PHE A 64 -21.10 -12.52 2.35
C PHE A 64 -21.15 -12.33 0.83
N LYS A 65 -20.05 -11.91 0.19
CA LYS A 65 -19.93 -11.86 -1.28
C LYS A 65 -19.34 -13.14 -1.86
N ASN A 66 -18.80 -14.02 -1.03
CA ASN A 66 -18.18 -15.26 -1.48
C ASN A 66 -19.26 -16.25 -1.95
N PHE A 67 -19.19 -16.64 -3.23
CA PHE A 67 -20.12 -17.57 -3.86
C PHE A 67 -20.35 -18.84 -3.03
N PHE A 68 -19.28 -19.44 -2.48
CA PHE A 68 -19.38 -20.68 -1.71
C PHE A 68 -20.08 -20.47 -0.35
N VAL A 69 -19.86 -19.33 0.30
CA VAL A 69 -20.52 -18.98 1.56
C VAL A 69 -22.02 -18.79 1.33
N ILE A 70 -22.40 -18.04 0.29
CA ILE A 70 -23.81 -17.86 -0.11
C ILE A 70 -24.46 -19.21 -0.42
N LEU A 71 -23.78 -20.07 -1.20
CA LEU A 71 -24.30 -21.39 -1.57
C LEU A 71 -24.57 -22.26 -0.33
N LEU A 72 -23.66 -22.29 0.63
CA LEU A 72 -23.82 -23.05 1.86
C LEU A 72 -24.94 -22.50 2.76
N PHE A 73 -25.11 -21.18 2.82
CA PHE A 73 -26.24 -20.56 3.51
C PHE A 73 -27.58 -20.97 2.90
N ILE A 74 -27.69 -20.93 1.57
CA ILE A 74 -28.90 -21.38 0.84
C ILE A 74 -29.15 -22.87 1.11
N ALA A 75 -28.11 -23.71 1.01
CA ALA A 75 -28.24 -25.15 1.27
C ALA A 75 -28.66 -25.46 2.71
N SER A 76 -28.12 -24.74 3.71
CA SER A 76 -28.51 -24.86 5.11
C SER A 76 -29.98 -24.45 5.32
N ALA A 77 -30.41 -23.34 4.73
CA ALA A 77 -31.80 -22.88 4.81
C ALA A 77 -32.79 -23.89 4.19
N LEU A 78 -32.45 -24.46 3.03
CA LEU A 78 -33.24 -25.52 2.41
C LEU A 78 -33.29 -26.77 3.30
N ALA A 79 -32.16 -27.19 3.89
CA ALA A 79 -32.13 -28.36 4.77
C ALA A 79 -33.03 -28.20 6.02
N PHE A 80 -33.11 -27.00 6.58
CA PHE A 80 -34.05 -26.69 7.65
C PHE A 80 -35.51 -26.73 7.19
N ALA A 81 -35.81 -26.27 5.96
CA ALA A 81 -37.15 -26.29 5.40
C ALA A 81 -37.67 -27.72 5.11
N PHE A 82 -36.78 -28.66 4.77
CA PHE A 82 -37.11 -30.08 4.54
C PHE A 82 -36.99 -30.94 5.81
N GLU A 83 -37.20 -30.35 7.00
CA GLU A 83 -37.27 -31.00 8.33
C GLU A 83 -36.02 -31.76 8.81
N SER A 84 -34.86 -31.57 8.17
CA SER A 84 -33.60 -32.14 8.64
C SER A 84 -32.80 -31.11 9.43
N ALA A 85 -33.25 -30.84 10.67
CA ALA A 85 -32.57 -29.91 11.56
C ALA A 85 -31.08 -30.28 11.75
N VAL A 86 -30.78 -31.57 11.85
CA VAL A 86 -29.39 -32.09 11.94
C VAL A 86 -28.56 -31.65 10.73
N ASN A 87 -29.06 -31.85 9.50
CA ASN A 87 -28.33 -31.47 8.29
C ASN A 87 -28.16 -29.96 8.16
N GLY A 88 -29.19 -29.19 8.53
CA GLY A 88 -29.14 -27.73 8.58
C GLY A 88 -28.04 -27.21 9.51
N PHE A 89 -27.95 -27.76 10.73
CA PHE A 89 -26.91 -27.41 11.71
C PHE A 89 -25.50 -27.85 11.28
N VAL A 90 -25.36 -29.02 10.64
CA VAL A 90 -24.06 -29.48 10.11
C VAL A 90 -23.54 -28.49 9.06
N LEU A 91 -24.38 -28.07 8.11
CA LEU A 91 -23.99 -27.10 7.08
C LEU A 91 -23.67 -25.73 7.68
N LEU A 92 -24.43 -25.29 8.68
CA LEU A 92 -24.17 -24.04 9.39
C LEU A 92 -22.81 -24.08 10.13
N ALA A 93 -22.49 -25.20 10.78
CA ALA A 93 -21.20 -25.39 11.46
C ALA A 93 -20.01 -25.32 10.48
N VAL A 94 -20.18 -25.89 9.27
CA VAL A 94 -19.16 -25.80 8.21
C VAL A 94 -18.93 -24.36 7.77
N VAL A 95 -20.01 -23.56 7.60
CA VAL A 95 -19.90 -22.12 7.27
C VAL A 95 -19.13 -21.37 8.35
N VAL A 96 -19.47 -21.58 9.63
CA VAL A 96 -18.81 -20.92 10.77
C VAL A 96 -17.34 -21.29 10.82
N LEU A 97 -16.99 -22.56 10.62
CA LEU A 97 -15.60 -23.01 10.56
C LEU A 97 -14.84 -22.36 9.40
N ASN A 98 -15.43 -22.31 8.21
CA ASN A 98 -14.80 -21.72 7.04
C ASN A 98 -14.49 -20.23 7.26
N VAL A 99 -15.48 -19.46 7.73
CA VAL A 99 -15.30 -18.03 8.05
C VAL A 99 -14.23 -17.82 9.13
N SER A 100 -14.21 -18.67 10.16
CA SER A 100 -13.23 -18.59 11.24
C SER A 100 -11.81 -18.86 10.75
N VAL A 101 -11.62 -19.91 9.95
CA VAL A 101 -10.32 -20.27 9.37
C VAL A 101 -9.83 -19.15 8.44
N SER A 102 -10.68 -18.64 7.55
CA SER A 102 -10.32 -17.51 6.68
C SER A 102 -9.95 -16.27 7.48
N PHE A 103 -10.70 -15.93 8.53
CA PHE A 103 -10.39 -14.78 9.39
C PHE A 103 -9.03 -14.90 10.07
N ILE A 104 -8.68 -16.10 10.55
CA ILE A 104 -7.37 -16.36 11.17
C ILE A 104 -6.24 -16.27 10.14
N GLN A 105 -6.44 -16.82 8.93
CA GLN A 105 -5.44 -16.76 7.86
C GLN A 105 -5.15 -15.31 7.43
N GLU A 106 -6.19 -14.49 7.31
CA GLU A 106 -6.06 -13.10 6.91
C GLU A 106 -5.35 -12.25 7.97
N ARG A 107 -5.68 -12.46 9.25
CA ARG A 107 -4.96 -11.84 10.38
C ARG A 107 -3.49 -12.25 10.44
N LYS A 108 -3.15 -13.46 10.01
CA LYS A 108 -1.76 -13.93 9.95
C LYS A 108 -0.98 -13.24 8.83
N ALA A 109 -1.59 -13.04 7.67
CA ALA A 109 -1.00 -12.28 6.56
C ALA A 109 -0.75 -10.82 6.95
N GLU A 110 -1.71 -10.19 7.65
CA GLU A 110 -1.59 -8.81 8.11
C GLU A 110 -0.46 -8.61 9.12
N LYS A 111 -0.27 -9.53 10.07
CA LYS A 111 0.85 -9.48 11.03
C LYS A 111 2.22 -9.54 10.34
N THR A 112 2.35 -10.26 9.23
CA THR A 112 3.59 -10.29 8.46
C THR A 112 3.88 -8.92 7.85
N ILE A 113 2.86 -8.26 7.28
CA ILE A 113 2.99 -6.89 6.75
C ILE A 113 3.31 -5.89 7.86
N GLU A 114 2.69 -6.02 9.03
CA GLU A 114 2.96 -5.15 10.18
C GLU A 114 4.40 -5.32 10.71
N SER A 115 4.97 -6.52 10.64
CA SER A 115 6.37 -6.74 11.01
C SER A 115 7.36 -6.08 10.06
N LEU A 116 7.02 -5.92 8.77
CA LEU A 116 7.83 -5.16 7.80
C LEU A 116 7.83 -3.66 8.12
N ARG A 117 6.77 -3.12 8.75
CA ARG A 117 6.71 -1.71 9.15
C ARG A 117 7.75 -1.32 10.21
N LYS A 118 8.25 -2.29 10.99
CA LYS A 118 9.29 -2.05 12.01
C LYS A 118 10.67 -1.74 11.45
N ILE A 119 10.85 -1.80 10.13
CA ILE A 119 12.09 -1.45 9.44
C ILE A 119 12.18 0.07 9.19
N TYR A 120 11.09 0.82 9.38
CA TYR A 120 11.09 2.28 9.23
C TYR A 120 11.59 3.01 10.49
N PRO A 121 12.33 4.13 10.34
CA PRO A 121 12.66 4.98 11.47
C PRO A 121 11.38 5.51 12.12
N ASP A 122 11.27 5.41 13.45
CA ASP A 122 10.10 5.94 14.17
C ASP A 122 10.02 7.47 14.09
N ARG A 123 11.17 8.14 13.98
CA ARG A 123 11.28 9.60 13.91
C ARG A 123 12.34 10.05 12.93
N VAL A 124 12.14 11.24 12.36
CA VAL A 124 13.14 11.92 11.53
C VAL A 124 13.23 13.40 11.91
N PHE A 125 14.34 14.04 11.56
CA PHE A 125 14.50 15.48 11.69
C PHE A 125 14.04 16.22 10.43
N VAL A 126 13.18 17.20 10.63
CA VAL A 126 12.71 18.11 9.58
C VAL A 126 12.97 19.56 9.96
N MET A 127 13.17 20.42 8.96
CA MET A 127 13.16 21.86 9.16
C MET A 127 11.72 22.34 9.16
N ARG A 128 11.27 22.89 10.28
CA ARG A 128 9.95 23.55 10.38
C ARG A 128 10.10 24.95 10.97
N GLY A 129 9.74 25.96 10.19
CA GLY A 129 9.92 27.37 10.58
C GLY A 129 11.39 27.75 10.83
N GLY A 130 12.32 27.14 10.09
CA GLY A 130 13.76 27.38 10.21
C GLY A 130 14.43 26.70 11.41
N LYS A 131 13.72 25.83 12.12
CA LYS A 131 14.27 25.05 13.24
C LYS A 131 14.19 23.57 12.93
N GLU A 132 15.27 22.86 13.26
CA GLU A 132 15.29 21.41 13.20
C GLU A 132 14.35 20.85 14.29
N THR A 133 13.41 20.01 13.88
CA THR A 133 12.37 19.45 14.73
C THR A 133 12.25 17.95 14.47
N SER A 134 12.29 17.14 15.52
CA SER A 134 12.05 15.70 15.41
C SER A 134 10.55 15.41 15.30
N VAL A 135 10.12 14.74 14.25
CA VAL A 135 8.72 14.39 13.96
C VAL A 135 8.58 12.91 13.69
N LEU A 136 7.38 12.36 13.82
CA LEU A 136 7.12 10.99 13.40
C LEU A 136 7.21 10.90 11.87
N VAL A 137 7.77 9.81 11.34
CA VAL A 137 7.89 9.62 9.88
C VAL A 137 6.52 9.64 9.19
N GLU A 138 5.48 9.12 9.85
CA GLU A 138 4.10 9.14 9.36
C GLU A 138 3.47 10.55 9.30
N GLU A 139 4.06 11.55 9.96
CA GLU A 139 3.58 12.94 9.97
C GLU A 139 4.29 13.83 8.94
N ILE A 140 5.19 13.25 8.14
CA ILE A 140 5.86 13.94 7.03
C ILE A 140 4.85 14.17 5.91
N VAL A 141 4.92 15.35 5.29
CA VAL A 141 4.07 15.73 4.17
C VAL A 141 4.88 16.30 3.01
N MET A 142 4.29 16.30 1.81
CA MET A 142 4.90 16.99 0.66
C MET A 142 5.21 18.45 1.00
N GLY A 143 6.44 18.87 0.68
CA GLY A 143 6.99 20.18 0.99
C GLY A 143 7.74 20.29 2.32
N ASP A 144 7.68 19.28 3.21
CA ASP A 144 8.58 19.23 4.37
C ASP A 144 10.04 19.17 3.89
N VAL A 145 10.94 19.81 4.62
CA VAL A 145 12.39 19.72 4.39
C VAL A 145 12.95 18.74 5.39
N VAL A 146 13.52 17.65 4.91
CA VAL A 146 14.10 16.58 5.71
C VAL A 146 15.61 16.77 5.81
N VAL A 147 16.13 16.56 7.00
CA VAL A 147 17.57 16.50 7.27
C VAL A 147 18.03 15.05 7.13
N LEU A 148 19.00 14.82 6.26
CA LEU A 148 19.61 13.50 6.04
C LEU A 148 20.96 13.42 6.74
N ARG A 149 21.14 12.36 7.53
CA ARG A 149 22.37 12.07 8.26
C ARG A 149 22.81 10.63 8.02
N GLU A 150 24.12 10.42 8.12
CA GLU A 150 24.72 9.10 8.10
C GLU A 150 24.05 8.13 9.08
N GLY A 151 23.76 6.91 8.61
CA GLY A 151 23.11 5.85 9.37
C GLY A 151 21.58 5.95 9.41
N GLU A 152 20.98 7.01 8.88
CA GLU A 152 19.52 7.17 8.84
C GLU A 152 18.94 6.66 7.51
N ALA A 153 17.74 6.08 7.56
CA ALA A 153 17.00 5.71 6.37
C ALA A 153 16.22 6.92 5.84
N VAL A 154 16.11 7.02 4.52
CA VAL A 154 15.38 8.08 3.84
C VAL A 154 13.86 7.88 4.04
N PRO A 155 13.12 8.85 4.60
CA PRO A 155 11.76 8.62 5.10
C PRO A 155 10.64 8.82 4.06
N ALA A 156 10.96 9.41 2.91
CA ALA A 156 10.06 9.73 1.80
C ALA A 156 10.90 10.00 0.55
N ASP A 157 10.32 10.14 -0.64
CA ASP A 157 11.12 10.54 -1.81
C ASP A 157 11.44 12.04 -1.72
N LEU A 158 12.72 12.38 -1.75
CA LEU A 158 13.22 13.73 -1.52
C LEU A 158 13.92 14.27 -2.77
N ARG A 159 13.63 15.52 -3.14
CA ARG A 159 14.47 16.30 -4.05
C ARG A 159 15.53 17.03 -3.24
N LEU A 160 16.79 16.67 -3.46
CA LEU A 160 17.94 17.21 -2.72
C LEU A 160 18.23 18.64 -3.14
N PHE A 161 18.49 19.52 -2.20
CA PHE A 161 18.97 20.89 -2.48
C PHE A 161 20.26 21.23 -1.74
N GLU A 162 20.66 20.38 -0.79
CA GLU A 162 21.98 20.39 -0.18
C GLU A 162 22.54 18.97 -0.14
N SER A 163 23.81 18.80 -0.52
CA SER A 163 24.54 17.52 -0.47
C SER A 163 25.99 17.78 -0.08
N ARG A 164 26.46 17.15 0.99
CA ARG A 164 27.84 17.22 1.49
C ARG A 164 28.36 15.79 1.66
N ASP A 165 29.13 15.33 0.67
CA ASP A 165 29.65 13.96 0.58
C ASP A 165 28.57 12.88 0.80
N LEU A 166 27.32 13.20 0.39
CA LEU A 166 26.16 12.36 0.65
C LEU A 166 26.21 11.13 -0.26
N ARG A 167 26.29 9.95 0.35
CA ARG A 167 26.22 8.66 -0.33
C ARG A 167 25.07 7.85 0.23
N ILE A 168 24.25 7.28 -0.65
CA ILE A 168 23.06 6.52 -0.27
C ILE A 168 23.14 5.12 -0.89
N ASP A 169 22.86 4.10 -0.09
CA ASP A 169 22.70 2.73 -0.55
C ASP A 169 21.29 2.55 -1.12
N GLU A 170 21.24 2.43 -2.44
CA GLU A 170 20.00 2.27 -3.21
C GLU A 170 19.82 0.86 -3.75
N ALA A 171 20.59 -0.12 -3.24
CA ALA A 171 20.55 -1.51 -3.71
C ALA A 171 19.13 -2.12 -3.63
N VAL A 172 18.33 -1.68 -2.65
CA VAL A 172 16.93 -2.10 -2.47
C VAL A 172 16.05 -1.73 -3.68
N LEU A 173 16.38 -0.64 -4.38
CA LEU A 173 15.56 -0.09 -5.47
C LEU A 173 16.18 -0.31 -6.85
N THR A 174 17.51 -0.22 -6.95
CA THR A 174 18.24 -0.32 -8.22
C THR A 174 18.93 -1.66 -8.42
N GLY A 175 19.19 -2.41 -7.35
CA GLY A 175 20.01 -3.63 -7.36
C GLY A 175 21.52 -3.36 -7.43
N GLU A 176 21.96 -2.10 -7.44
CA GLU A 176 23.37 -1.74 -7.48
C GLU A 176 23.96 -1.70 -6.08
N SER A 177 25.03 -2.47 -5.83
CA SER A 177 25.64 -2.60 -4.49
C SER A 177 26.62 -1.47 -4.12
N ILE A 178 26.86 -0.52 -5.03
CA ILE A 178 27.79 0.60 -4.78
C ILE A 178 26.96 1.80 -4.33
N PRO A 179 27.24 2.39 -3.16
CA PRO A 179 26.52 3.58 -2.69
C PRO A 179 26.59 4.72 -3.70
N ALA A 180 25.42 5.21 -4.09
CA ALA A 180 25.24 6.26 -5.08
C ALA A 180 25.62 7.62 -4.46
N GLU A 181 26.52 8.34 -5.13
CA GLU A 181 26.87 9.71 -4.77
C GLU A 181 25.76 10.68 -5.20
N LYS A 182 25.31 11.52 -4.28
CA LYS A 182 24.15 12.39 -4.47
C LYS A 182 24.53 13.83 -4.79
N THR A 183 23.76 14.46 -5.67
CA THR A 183 23.98 15.84 -6.14
C THR A 183 22.69 16.66 -6.03
N THR A 184 22.76 17.96 -6.31
CA THR A 184 21.58 18.85 -6.28
C THR A 184 21.16 19.31 -7.67
N GLN A 185 21.97 19.04 -8.70
CA GLN A 185 21.75 19.52 -10.06
C GLN A 185 20.55 18.83 -10.71
N PRO A 186 19.78 19.52 -11.56
CA PRO A 186 18.74 18.90 -12.36
C PRO A 186 19.32 17.93 -13.40
N PHE A 187 18.53 16.93 -13.78
CA PHE A 187 18.88 15.93 -14.79
C PHE A 187 17.93 15.98 -16.00
N PRO A 188 18.36 15.61 -17.21
CA PRO A 188 17.50 15.63 -18.40
C PRO A 188 16.28 14.72 -18.27
N GLU A 189 15.17 15.12 -18.89
CA GLU A 189 13.98 14.27 -18.99
C GLU A 189 14.31 12.92 -19.64
N GLY A 190 13.79 11.84 -19.07
CA GLY A 190 14.08 10.47 -19.51
C GLY A 190 15.26 9.80 -18.80
N THR A 191 15.90 10.49 -17.84
CA THR A 191 16.92 9.88 -16.98
C THR A 191 16.32 8.71 -16.19
N SER A 192 17.04 7.59 -16.20
CA SER A 192 16.63 6.35 -15.52
C SER A 192 16.51 6.58 -14.01
N LEU A 193 15.74 5.74 -13.31
CA LEU A 193 15.57 5.90 -11.86
C LEU A 193 16.90 5.86 -11.11
N ALA A 194 17.78 4.92 -11.48
CA ALA A 194 19.10 4.72 -10.87
C ALA A 194 20.05 5.93 -11.08
N ASP A 195 19.91 6.64 -12.20
CA ASP A 195 20.78 7.76 -12.54
C ASP A 195 20.33 9.11 -11.94
N ARG A 196 19.13 9.18 -11.35
CA ARG A 196 18.58 10.42 -10.74
C ARG A 196 19.25 10.70 -9.39
N LYS A 197 20.51 11.12 -9.44
CA LYS A 197 21.35 11.39 -8.25
C LYS A 197 20.89 12.59 -7.40
N ASN A 198 19.91 13.35 -7.87
CA ASN A 198 19.32 14.46 -7.12
C ASN A 198 18.03 14.11 -6.38
N ILE A 199 17.60 12.85 -6.48
CA ILE A 199 16.52 12.28 -5.68
C ILE A 199 17.12 11.33 -4.66
N ALA A 200 16.63 11.37 -3.43
CA ALA A 200 16.85 10.33 -2.43
C ALA A 200 15.53 9.57 -2.26
N TYR A 201 15.57 8.24 -2.37
CA TYR A 201 14.35 7.43 -2.40
C TYR A 201 14.01 6.83 -1.04
N VAL A 202 12.72 6.73 -0.74
CA VAL A 202 12.26 6.16 0.53
C VAL A 202 12.81 4.74 0.76
N GLY A 203 13.19 4.44 2.00
CA GLY A 203 13.68 3.12 2.42
C GLY A 203 15.14 2.82 2.07
N THR A 204 15.83 3.74 1.38
CA THR A 204 17.28 3.66 1.15
C THR A 204 18.06 4.17 2.35
N LEU A 205 19.32 3.75 2.52
CA LEU A 205 20.13 4.05 3.71
C LEU A 205 21.21 5.09 3.39
N VAL A 206 21.32 6.15 4.20
CA VAL A 206 22.44 7.09 4.08
C VAL A 206 23.71 6.45 4.64
N VAL A 207 24.67 6.17 3.76
CA VAL A 207 25.93 5.48 4.10
C VAL A 207 26.98 6.45 4.64
N SER A 208 27.02 7.68 4.11
CA SER A 208 27.95 8.70 4.56
C SER A 208 27.47 10.10 4.21
N GLY A 209 28.00 11.09 4.93
CA GLY A 209 27.78 12.50 4.63
C GLY A 209 26.46 13.04 5.18
N SER A 210 26.02 14.18 4.64
CA SER A 210 24.79 14.84 5.06
C SER A 210 24.14 15.60 3.91
N GLY A 211 22.84 15.85 4.02
CA GLY A 211 22.13 16.62 3.01
C GLY A 211 20.78 17.11 3.49
N LEU A 212 20.18 17.97 2.68
CA LEU A 212 18.83 18.46 2.86
C LEU A 212 18.02 18.18 1.60
N GLY A 213 16.81 17.68 1.78
CA GLY A 213 15.89 17.39 0.69
C GLY A 213 14.46 17.79 1.01
N VAL A 214 13.75 18.30 0.01
CA VAL A 214 12.32 18.56 0.12
C VAL A 214 11.53 17.31 -0.27
N VAL A 215 10.53 16.98 0.52
CA VAL A 215 9.63 15.86 0.25
C VAL A 215 8.80 16.16 -0.98
N VAL A 216 9.00 15.37 -2.03
CA VAL A 216 8.27 15.49 -3.29
C VAL A 216 7.20 14.42 -3.44
N LYS A 217 7.36 13.26 -2.78
CA LYS A 217 6.34 12.20 -2.68
C LYS A 217 6.38 11.55 -1.31
N ALA A 218 5.21 11.18 -0.79
CA ALA A 218 5.06 10.49 0.49
C ALA A 218 4.07 9.33 0.36
N GLY A 219 4.19 8.32 1.22
CA GLY A 219 3.31 7.16 1.28
C GLY A 219 3.28 6.38 -0.02
N SER A 220 2.08 6.02 -0.47
CA SER A 220 1.84 5.22 -1.69
C SER A 220 2.28 5.91 -2.98
N GLU A 221 2.51 7.22 -2.98
CA GLU A 221 2.96 7.96 -4.18
C GLU A 221 4.46 7.85 -4.43
N THR A 222 5.24 7.39 -3.45
CA THR A 222 6.68 7.16 -3.58
C THR A 222 6.99 6.05 -4.59
N GLU A 223 8.21 6.02 -5.14
CA GLU A 223 8.61 4.96 -6.07
C GLU A 223 8.52 3.57 -5.42
N PHE A 224 8.96 3.45 -4.17
CA PHE A 224 8.79 2.21 -3.41
C PHE A 224 7.31 1.89 -3.14
N GLY A 225 6.50 2.90 -2.82
CA GLY A 225 5.06 2.77 -2.62
C GLY A 225 4.33 2.25 -3.87
N LYS A 226 4.70 2.74 -5.05
CA LYS A 226 4.19 2.24 -6.34
C LYS A 226 4.59 0.79 -6.57
N ILE A 227 5.86 0.43 -6.34
CA ILE A 227 6.34 -0.95 -6.48
C ILE A 227 5.56 -1.89 -5.54
N ALA A 228 5.36 -1.48 -4.29
CA ALA A 228 4.61 -2.25 -3.31
C ALA A 228 3.13 -2.42 -3.72
N ALA A 229 2.50 -1.38 -4.28
CA ALA A 229 1.14 -1.43 -4.79
C ALA A 229 1.01 -2.38 -6.00
N PHE A 230 1.95 -2.32 -6.96
CA PHE A 230 1.97 -3.24 -8.09
C PHE A 230 2.18 -4.70 -7.68
N ALA A 231 3.03 -4.95 -6.68
CA ALA A 231 3.24 -6.29 -6.14
C ALA A 231 1.95 -6.86 -5.51
N GLN A 232 1.20 -6.04 -4.76
CA GLN A 232 -0.08 -6.43 -4.19
C GLN A 232 -1.16 -6.68 -5.26
N GLU A 233 -1.23 -5.84 -6.29
CA GLU A 233 -2.21 -6.00 -7.37
C GLU A 233 -1.99 -7.30 -8.17
N GLN A 234 -0.73 -7.75 -8.31
CA GLN A 234 -0.44 -9.05 -8.90
C GLN A 234 -0.81 -10.24 -8.00
N GLU A 235 -0.77 -10.08 -6.68
CA GLU A 235 -1.25 -11.09 -5.73
C GLU A 235 -2.79 -11.24 -5.74
N GLU A 236 -3.53 -10.15 -5.97
CA GLU A 236 -5.01 -10.17 -5.99
C GLU A 236 -5.62 -10.82 -7.25
N ARG A 237 -4.87 -10.98 -8.35
CA ARG A 237 -5.31 -11.79 -9.50
C ARG A 237 -4.76 -13.21 -9.44
N SER A 238 -5.04 -13.93 -8.36
CA SER A 238 -4.78 -15.36 -8.31
C SER A 238 -5.66 -16.08 -9.33
N PHE A 239 -5.08 -16.34 -10.51
CA PHE A 239 -5.62 -17.21 -11.57
C PHE A 239 -6.11 -18.56 -11.04
N LEU A 240 -5.56 -19.03 -9.92
CA LEU A 240 -5.98 -20.24 -9.22
C LEU A 240 -7.36 -20.08 -8.55
N LEU A 241 -7.61 -18.94 -7.89
CA LEU A 241 -8.91 -18.68 -7.25
C LEU A 241 -10.05 -18.55 -8.27
N GLU A 242 -9.77 -17.94 -9.42
CA GLU A 242 -10.75 -17.85 -10.51
C GLU A 242 -11.09 -19.23 -11.09
N ARG A 243 -10.08 -20.09 -11.28
CA ARG A 243 -10.26 -21.49 -11.70
C ARG A 243 -11.06 -22.30 -10.68
N ILE A 244 -10.76 -22.17 -9.39
CA ILE A 244 -11.50 -22.87 -8.32
C ILE A 244 -12.97 -22.43 -8.30
N THR A 245 -13.23 -21.12 -8.43
CA THR A 245 -14.60 -20.58 -8.47
C THR A 245 -15.37 -21.12 -9.68
N ARG A 246 -14.73 -21.15 -10.86
CA ARG A 246 -15.33 -21.68 -12.08
C ARG A 246 -15.65 -23.17 -11.96
N LEU A 247 -14.75 -23.97 -11.38
CA LEU A 247 -14.99 -25.38 -11.08
C LEU A 247 -16.17 -25.55 -10.11
N GLY A 248 -16.25 -24.71 -9.07
CA GLY A 248 -17.36 -24.69 -8.13
C GLY A 248 -18.71 -24.44 -8.78
N ILE A 249 -18.79 -23.47 -9.69
CA ILE A 249 -20.01 -23.18 -10.45
C ILE A 249 -20.42 -24.38 -11.32
N TRP A 250 -19.47 -25.01 -12.02
CA TRP A 250 -19.73 -26.19 -12.85
C TRP A 250 -20.24 -27.38 -12.03
N LEU A 251 -19.62 -27.68 -10.89
CA LEU A 251 -20.07 -28.76 -10.00
C LEU A 251 -21.47 -28.48 -9.46
N THR A 252 -21.75 -27.23 -9.06
CA THR A 252 -23.06 -26.82 -8.55
C THR A 252 -24.14 -26.94 -9.62
N ALA A 253 -23.85 -26.49 -10.86
CA ALA A 253 -24.77 -26.61 -11.99
C ALA A 253 -25.05 -28.08 -12.34
N PHE A 254 -24.01 -28.93 -12.33
CA PHE A 254 -24.15 -30.35 -12.60
C PHE A 254 -25.00 -31.06 -11.53
N ALA A 255 -24.73 -30.79 -10.24
CA ALA A 255 -25.52 -31.35 -9.14
C ALA A 255 -26.99 -30.88 -9.19
N GLY A 256 -27.23 -29.60 -9.53
CA GLY A 256 -28.57 -29.06 -9.72
C GLY A 256 -29.34 -29.72 -10.86
N LEU A 257 -28.68 -29.92 -12.00
CA LEU A 257 -29.24 -30.64 -13.16
C LEU A 257 -29.61 -32.09 -12.80
N LEU A 258 -28.70 -32.81 -12.13
CA LEU A 258 -28.93 -34.19 -11.72
C LEU A 258 -30.11 -34.29 -10.75
N SER A 259 -30.21 -33.35 -9.79
CA SER A 259 -31.30 -33.29 -8.82
C SER A 259 -32.65 -33.04 -9.50
N LEU A 260 -32.69 -32.13 -10.48
CA LEU A 260 -33.88 -31.87 -11.31
C LEU A 260 -34.31 -33.11 -12.11
N LEU A 261 -33.36 -33.84 -12.69
CA LEU A 261 -33.64 -35.08 -13.43
C LEU A 261 -34.24 -36.16 -12.53
N ILE A 262 -33.66 -36.38 -11.34
CA ILE A 262 -34.18 -37.35 -10.37
C ILE A 262 -35.59 -36.96 -9.93
N PHE A 263 -35.83 -35.68 -9.65
CA PHE A 263 -37.15 -35.19 -9.26
C PHE A 263 -38.20 -35.38 -10.36
N ALA A 264 -37.86 -35.07 -11.62
CA ALA A 264 -38.75 -35.27 -12.77
C ALA A 264 -39.08 -36.76 -12.98
N LEU A 265 -38.08 -37.64 -12.86
CA LEU A 265 -38.28 -39.09 -12.94
C LEU A 265 -39.10 -39.63 -11.76
N GLY A 266 -38.94 -39.04 -10.57
CA GLY A 266 -39.71 -39.40 -9.38
C GLY A 266 -41.19 -39.00 -9.47
N ILE A 267 -41.51 -37.87 -10.12
CA ILE A 267 -42.90 -37.45 -10.36
C ILE A 267 -43.59 -38.32 -11.42
N TRP A 268 -42.84 -38.82 -12.41
CA TRP A 268 -43.40 -39.67 -13.47
C TRP A 268 -43.64 -41.12 -12.99
N ARG A 269 -43.26 -41.46 -11.76
CA ARG A 269 -43.35 -42.81 -11.20
C ARG A 269 -44.42 -42.87 -10.13
#